data_AF-A0A2P2LK97-F1
#
_entry.id   AF-A0A2P2LK97-F1
#
_cell.length_a   1.000
_cell.length_b   1.000
_cell.length_c   1.000
_cell.angle_alpha   90.00
_cell.angle_beta   90.00
_cell.angle_gamma   90.00
#
_symmetry.space_group_name_H-M   'P 1'
#
loop_
_entity.id
_entity.type
_entity.pdbx_description
1 polymer ?
#
loop_
_entity_poly.entity_id
_entity_poly.type
_entity_poly.pdbx_seq_one_letter_code
_entity_poly.pdbx_strand_id
1 'polypeptide(L)'
;MESSDLTKQENNSKPVLATKHEASFCEFTEAVRAYRVIFQDSVEQLVKLSQGLIAKNFEISEQYIKKKISVANFLGVIRIIWKDVLLLDEVLLEAFLPDYCLQAAQAAVKQYIASKFSHLLHNISDALTNVHVRHNEGMEEHPLQIALKAGKTAVLQGSMDLLLDFRKLLDDDLGLLVKLRDLVTDWVQEGFQDFFKALEDRLLVHSGRNRSGSQEQGITEGAQVDKVAAGLVLVLAQLCVFIEQTATPRITEEVAAFFSSGGVRSYENGPAFVPGEICRVFRSAGEKFLQQYINVRTQRISVLLKKRFTTPNWFKHKEPREVHMFVDLFLQELEAIGAEVKQLLPPGVLGKHRRTESNGSTASSRSNPLRDDTMSRSNTQRARSQLLETHLAKLFKQKVEIFTKTEYTQESVVNTIVKLCLKSLQEFVRLQTFNRSGFQQIQLDIQFLRGPLKEIVDDEATIDFLLDEVIVGASERCLDPIPLEPPILDKLIQAKLAKAKEQNPVSP
;
A
#
# COMPACT_ATOMS: atom_id res chain seq x y z
N MET A 1 21.22 -49.01 -13.34
CA MET A 1 20.71 -48.87 -14.72
C MET A 1 20.13 -47.47 -14.85
N GLU A 2 20.97 -46.62 -15.44
CA GLU A 2 20.74 -45.33 -16.09
C GLU A 2 19.57 -44.43 -15.66
N SER A 3 19.92 -43.46 -14.83
CA SER A 3 19.40 -42.09 -14.84
C SER A 3 19.97 -41.37 -16.08
N SER A 4 19.12 -40.87 -16.97
CA SER A 4 19.55 -40.03 -18.10
C SER A 4 19.11 -38.57 -17.90
N ASP A 5 20.13 -37.72 -17.82
CA ASP A 5 20.08 -36.26 -17.76
C ASP A 5 19.31 -35.64 -18.94
N LEU A 6 18.28 -34.85 -18.64
CA LEU A 6 17.54 -34.01 -19.59
C LEU A 6 18.01 -32.53 -19.60
N THR A 7 19.23 -32.24 -19.14
CA THR A 7 19.75 -30.87 -18.96
C THR A 7 20.88 -30.46 -19.93
N LYS A 8 21.07 -31.16 -21.05
CA LYS A 8 22.22 -30.90 -21.95
C LYS A 8 21.92 -30.48 -23.39
N GLN A 9 20.71 -30.01 -23.71
CA GLN A 9 20.35 -29.77 -25.13
C GLN A 9 19.83 -28.36 -25.48
N GLU A 10 20.24 -27.30 -24.77
CA GLU A 10 19.82 -25.93 -25.12
C GLU A 10 20.93 -24.94 -25.52
N ASN A 11 22.21 -25.34 -25.53
CA ASN A 11 23.32 -24.39 -25.76
C ASN A 11 24.14 -24.54 -27.06
N ASN A 12 23.84 -25.51 -27.95
CA ASN A 12 24.71 -25.79 -29.10
C ASN A 12 24.14 -25.45 -30.51
N SER A 13 22.94 -24.87 -30.63
CA SER A 13 22.32 -24.61 -31.95
C SER A 13 22.46 -23.18 -32.49
N LYS A 14 22.88 -22.20 -31.67
CA LYS A 14 22.98 -20.78 -32.05
C LYS A 14 24.09 -20.42 -33.05
N PRO A 15 25.29 -21.05 -33.09
CA PRO A 15 26.36 -20.61 -34.00
C PRO A 15 26.11 -20.96 -35.47
N VAL A 16 25.39 -22.05 -35.73
CA VAL A 16 25.20 -22.64 -37.07
C VAL A 16 24.12 -21.90 -37.88
N LEU A 17 23.16 -21.26 -37.20
CA LEU A 17 22.07 -20.52 -37.84
C LEU A 17 22.49 -19.09 -38.22
N ALA A 18 23.30 -18.44 -37.37
CA ALA A 18 23.87 -17.12 -37.64
C ALA A 18 24.83 -17.14 -38.85
N THR A 19 25.65 -18.20 -38.97
CA THR A 19 26.59 -18.39 -40.10
C THR A 19 25.89 -18.65 -41.42
N LYS A 20 24.76 -19.38 -41.42
CA LYS A 20 23.94 -19.55 -42.63
C LYS A 20 23.25 -18.26 -43.09
N HIS A 21 22.76 -17.46 -42.14
CA HIS A 21 22.18 -16.15 -42.45
C HIS A 21 23.23 -15.21 -43.04
N GLU A 22 24.42 -15.14 -42.43
CA GLU A 22 25.53 -14.31 -42.89
C GLU A 22 25.96 -14.69 -44.31
N ALA A 23 26.10 -15.99 -44.62
CA ALA A 23 26.40 -16.45 -45.97
C ALA A 23 25.31 -16.07 -47.00
N SER A 24 24.04 -16.24 -46.65
CA SER A 24 22.91 -15.91 -47.54
C SER A 24 22.79 -14.40 -47.78
N PHE A 25 23.08 -13.58 -46.76
CA PHE A 25 23.03 -12.12 -46.88
C PHE A 25 24.23 -11.57 -47.67
N CYS A 26 25.41 -12.21 -47.57
CA CYS A 26 26.54 -11.92 -48.46
C CYS A 26 26.19 -12.21 -49.93
N GLU A 27 25.60 -13.37 -50.25
CA GLU A 27 25.15 -13.68 -51.62
C GLU A 27 24.12 -12.65 -52.12
N PHE A 28 23.19 -12.24 -51.27
CA PHE A 28 22.24 -11.16 -51.58
C PHE A 28 22.96 -9.83 -51.87
N THR A 29 23.95 -9.47 -51.07
CA THR A 29 24.75 -8.24 -51.23
C THR A 29 25.55 -8.27 -52.54
N GLU A 30 26.10 -9.43 -52.92
CA GLU A 30 26.76 -9.62 -54.22
C GLU A 30 25.78 -9.49 -55.40
N ALA A 31 24.56 -10.02 -55.26
CA ALA A 31 23.52 -9.85 -56.26
C ALA A 31 23.12 -8.38 -56.43
N VAL A 32 23.00 -7.62 -55.32
CA VAL A 32 22.76 -6.17 -55.35
C VAL A 32 23.90 -5.43 -56.06
N ARG A 33 25.16 -5.82 -55.81
CA ARG A 33 26.33 -5.25 -56.49
C ARG A 33 26.28 -5.51 -57.99
N ALA A 34 25.99 -6.75 -58.40
CA ALA A 34 25.84 -7.10 -59.81
C ALA A 34 24.71 -6.31 -60.48
N TYR A 35 23.56 -6.17 -59.82
CA TYR A 35 22.42 -5.43 -60.34
C TYR A 35 22.73 -3.93 -60.55
N ARG A 36 23.44 -3.29 -59.60
CA ARG A 36 23.88 -1.89 -59.71
C ARG A 36 24.78 -1.67 -60.93
N VAL A 37 25.68 -2.63 -61.22
CA VAL A 37 26.58 -2.55 -62.38
C VAL A 37 25.80 -2.66 -63.70
N ILE A 38 24.77 -3.51 -63.74
CA ILE A 38 23.97 -3.74 -64.95
C ILE A 38 22.98 -2.59 -65.21
N PHE A 39 22.39 -2.01 -64.16
CA PHE A 39 21.31 -1.02 -64.28
C PHE A 39 21.63 0.28 -63.51
N GLN A 40 22.41 1.17 -64.15
CA GLN A 40 22.88 2.41 -63.53
C GLN A 40 21.75 3.38 -63.11
N ASP A 41 20.62 3.40 -63.83
CA ASP A 41 19.48 4.28 -63.52
C ASP A 41 18.57 3.77 -62.38
N SER A 42 18.82 2.57 -61.86
CA SER A 42 17.94 1.90 -60.88
C SER A 42 18.32 2.12 -59.41
N VAL A 43 19.35 2.93 -59.15
CA VAL A 43 19.91 3.10 -57.79
C VAL A 43 18.88 3.64 -56.81
N GLU A 44 18.02 4.58 -57.22
CA GLU A 44 16.98 5.15 -56.33
C GLU A 44 15.95 4.09 -55.88
N GLN A 45 15.60 3.14 -56.76
CA GLN A 45 14.71 2.03 -56.41
C GLN A 45 15.40 1.03 -55.47
N LEU A 46 16.68 0.74 -55.70
CA LEU A 46 17.50 -0.08 -54.82
C LEU A 46 17.60 0.54 -53.42
N VAL A 47 17.80 1.86 -53.32
CA VAL A 47 17.80 2.57 -52.03
C VAL A 47 16.47 2.40 -51.30
N LYS A 48 15.34 2.61 -51.99
CA LYS A 48 13.99 2.43 -51.40
C LYS A 48 13.74 1.00 -50.92
N LEU A 49 14.17 0.00 -51.69
CA LEU A 49 14.05 -1.41 -51.32
C LEU A 49 14.92 -1.76 -50.10
N SER A 50 16.15 -1.25 -50.05
CA SER A 50 17.07 -1.43 -48.92
C SER A 50 16.54 -0.78 -47.64
N GLN A 51 16.01 0.45 -47.73
CA GLN A 51 15.34 1.12 -46.60
C GLN A 51 14.07 0.35 -46.16
N GLY A 52 13.29 -0.17 -47.11
CA GLY A 52 12.13 -1.00 -46.81
C GLY A 52 12.48 -2.33 -46.12
N LEU A 53 13.60 -2.95 -46.50
CA LEU A 53 14.11 -4.16 -45.85
C LEU A 53 14.51 -3.88 -44.39
N ILE A 54 15.24 -2.79 -44.14
CA ILE A 54 15.62 -2.36 -42.79
C ILE A 54 14.37 -2.11 -41.95
N ALA A 55 13.39 -1.36 -42.49
CA ALA A 55 12.14 -1.08 -41.79
C ALA A 55 11.38 -2.37 -41.42
N LYS A 56 11.30 -3.33 -42.35
CA LYS A 56 10.65 -4.63 -42.11
C LYS A 56 11.37 -5.45 -41.03
N ASN A 57 12.71 -5.45 -41.01
CA ASN A 57 13.48 -6.14 -39.98
C ASN A 57 13.25 -5.53 -38.58
N PHE A 58 13.15 -4.20 -38.50
CA PHE A 58 12.79 -3.53 -37.25
C PHE A 58 11.33 -3.76 -36.85
N GLU A 59 10.37 -3.75 -37.78
CA GLU A 59 8.96 -4.08 -37.51
C GLU A 59 8.81 -5.49 -36.92
N ILE A 60 9.52 -6.47 -37.49
CA ILE A 60 9.60 -7.83 -36.97
C ILE A 60 10.16 -7.79 -35.54
N SER A 61 11.25 -7.05 -35.32
CA SER A 61 11.88 -6.89 -34.01
C SER A 61 10.93 -6.28 -32.98
N GLU A 62 10.10 -5.29 -33.34
CA GLU A 62 9.10 -4.70 -32.46
C GLU A 62 8.03 -5.71 -32.01
N GLN A 63 7.57 -6.59 -32.90
CA GLN A 63 6.65 -7.67 -32.55
C GLN A 63 7.31 -8.68 -31.60
N TYR A 64 8.59 -8.94 -31.81
CA TYR A 64 9.40 -9.77 -30.92
C TYR A 64 9.53 -9.13 -29.52
N ILE A 65 9.81 -7.83 -29.41
CA ILE A 65 9.94 -7.11 -28.13
C ILE A 65 8.68 -7.24 -27.26
N LYS A 66 7.49 -7.28 -27.88
CA LYS A 66 6.21 -7.46 -27.16
C LYS A 66 6.09 -8.82 -26.46
N LYS A 67 6.86 -9.84 -26.88
CA LYS A 67 6.82 -11.23 -26.33
C LYS A 67 7.82 -11.48 -25.19
N LYS A 68 8.27 -10.44 -24.48
CA LYS A 68 9.16 -10.50 -23.30
C LYS A 68 10.53 -11.16 -23.61
N ILE A 69 11.40 -10.40 -24.27
CA ILE A 69 12.73 -10.87 -24.71
C ILE A 69 13.82 -10.51 -23.69
N SER A 70 14.86 -11.36 -23.59
CA SER A 70 16.07 -11.10 -22.81
C SER A 70 16.99 -10.09 -23.51
N VAL A 71 17.76 -9.31 -22.76
CA VAL A 71 18.69 -8.33 -23.36
C VAL A 71 19.67 -8.98 -24.34
N ALA A 72 20.15 -10.19 -24.05
CA ALA A 72 21.08 -10.91 -24.93
C ALA A 72 20.46 -11.27 -26.29
N ASN A 73 19.19 -11.67 -26.31
CA ASN A 73 18.49 -11.98 -27.55
C ASN A 73 18.18 -10.69 -28.33
N PHE A 74 17.80 -9.61 -27.65
CA PHE A 74 17.57 -8.30 -28.26
C PHE A 74 18.85 -7.74 -28.90
N LEU A 75 19.97 -7.75 -28.17
CA LEU A 75 21.30 -7.37 -28.67
C LEU A 75 21.71 -8.24 -29.86
N GLY A 76 21.42 -9.55 -29.82
CA GLY A 76 21.68 -10.45 -30.94
C GLY A 76 20.95 -10.03 -32.21
N VAL A 77 19.66 -9.66 -32.11
CA VAL A 77 18.86 -9.20 -33.25
C VAL A 77 19.41 -7.88 -33.80
N ILE A 78 19.69 -6.89 -32.93
CA ILE A 78 20.27 -5.60 -33.37
C ILE A 78 21.63 -5.82 -34.04
N ARG A 79 22.46 -6.71 -33.50
CA ARG A 79 23.79 -7.00 -34.06
C ARG A 79 23.71 -7.61 -35.46
N ILE A 80 22.74 -8.50 -35.71
CA ILE A 80 22.50 -9.06 -37.05
C ILE A 80 22.07 -7.94 -38.00
N ILE A 81 21.05 -7.15 -37.63
CA ILE A 81 20.55 -6.06 -38.47
C ILE A 81 21.66 -5.04 -38.78
N TRP A 82 22.49 -4.68 -37.80
CA TRP A 82 23.57 -3.74 -38.00
C TRP A 82 24.66 -4.28 -38.94
N LYS A 83 25.03 -5.56 -38.81
CA LYS A 83 25.96 -6.21 -39.74
C LYS A 83 25.43 -6.20 -41.17
N ASP A 84 24.17 -6.58 -41.34
CA ASP A 84 23.50 -6.60 -42.64
C ASP A 84 23.48 -5.20 -43.29
N VAL A 85 23.22 -4.15 -42.49
CA VAL A 85 23.25 -2.76 -42.94
C VAL A 85 24.65 -2.32 -43.36
N LEU A 86 25.69 -2.69 -42.62
CA LEU A 86 27.08 -2.37 -42.99
C LEU A 86 27.48 -3.03 -44.32
N LEU A 87 27.13 -4.30 -44.52
CA LEU A 87 27.39 -5.02 -45.77
C LEU A 87 26.68 -4.36 -46.96
N LEU A 88 25.45 -3.89 -46.76
CA LEU A 88 24.66 -3.25 -47.81
C LEU A 88 25.13 -1.83 -48.13
N ASP A 89 25.60 -1.08 -47.12
CA ASP A 89 26.14 0.26 -47.27
C ASP A 89 27.45 0.28 -48.08
N GLU A 90 28.30 -0.75 -47.96
CA GLU A 90 29.50 -0.91 -48.81
C GLU A 90 29.15 -0.93 -50.31
N VAL A 91 27.95 -1.39 -50.67
CA VAL A 91 27.48 -1.47 -52.05
C VAL A 91 26.68 -0.22 -52.46
N LEU A 92 26.03 0.46 -51.52
CA LEU A 92 25.09 1.56 -51.73
C LEU A 92 25.39 2.79 -50.84
N LEU A 93 26.59 3.35 -50.95
CA LEU A 93 27.02 4.53 -50.17
C LEU A 93 26.09 5.76 -50.30
N GLU A 94 25.39 5.89 -51.43
CA GLU A 94 24.46 7.00 -51.73
C GLU A 94 23.16 6.95 -50.89
N ALA A 95 22.90 5.82 -50.21
CA ALA A 95 21.66 5.55 -49.51
C ALA A 95 21.66 5.98 -48.02
N PHE A 96 22.81 6.35 -47.45
CA PHE A 96 22.99 6.69 -46.03
C PHE A 96 22.27 5.69 -45.10
N LEU A 97 22.36 4.39 -45.42
CA LEU A 97 21.65 3.32 -44.70
C LEU A 97 22.00 3.26 -43.21
N PRO A 98 23.24 3.57 -42.77
CA PRO A 98 23.59 3.65 -41.35
C PRO A 98 22.78 4.69 -40.58
N ASP A 99 22.47 5.84 -41.18
CA ASP A 99 21.70 6.91 -40.52
C ASP A 99 20.21 6.58 -40.48
N TYR A 100 19.68 5.95 -41.53
CA TYR A 100 18.31 5.43 -41.53
C TYR A 100 18.14 4.30 -40.49
N CYS A 101 19.12 3.39 -40.42
CA CYS A 101 19.17 2.33 -39.42
C CYS A 101 19.27 2.89 -37.99
N LEU A 102 20.01 3.99 -37.79
CA LEU A 102 20.09 4.67 -36.51
C LEU A 102 18.71 5.15 -36.03
N GLN A 103 17.91 5.78 -36.88
CA GLN A 103 16.56 6.22 -36.53
C GLN A 103 15.62 5.05 -36.19
N ALA A 104 15.67 3.97 -36.98
CA ALA A 104 14.87 2.77 -36.71
C ALA A 104 15.31 2.06 -35.41
N ALA A 105 16.62 2.02 -35.15
CA ALA A 105 17.18 1.48 -33.91
C ALA A 105 16.81 2.32 -32.68
N GLN A 106 16.75 3.66 -32.81
CA GLN A 106 16.26 4.53 -31.73
C GLN A 106 14.85 4.14 -31.30
N ALA A 107 13.94 3.98 -32.25
CA ALA A 107 12.56 3.57 -31.96
C ALA A 107 12.49 2.19 -31.29
N ALA A 108 13.22 1.21 -31.84
CA ALA A 108 13.24 -0.16 -31.30
C ALA A 108 13.83 -0.23 -29.89
N VAL A 109 14.93 0.47 -29.61
CA VAL A 109 15.55 0.53 -28.29
C VAL A 109 14.66 1.23 -27.28
N LYS A 110 14.04 2.36 -27.65
CA LYS A 110 13.07 3.06 -26.79
C LYS A 110 11.88 2.16 -26.45
N GLN A 111 11.34 1.44 -27.43
CA GLN A 111 10.24 0.50 -27.22
C GLN A 111 10.65 -0.68 -26.32
N TYR A 112 11.88 -1.20 -26.48
CA TYR A 112 12.40 -2.24 -25.60
C TYR A 112 12.45 -1.79 -24.14
N ILE A 113 12.98 -0.59 -23.87
CA ILE A 113 13.03 0.01 -22.53
C ILE A 113 11.63 0.18 -21.96
N ALA A 114 10.70 0.77 -22.72
CA ALA A 114 9.32 0.97 -22.30
C ALA A 114 8.57 -0.35 -22.01
N SER A 115 8.79 -1.38 -22.83
CA SER A 115 8.23 -2.73 -22.64
C SER A 115 8.70 -3.35 -21.33
N LYS A 116 9.99 -3.21 -21.02
CA LYS A 116 10.61 -3.71 -19.79
C LYS A 116 10.01 -3.07 -18.52
N PHE A 117 9.82 -1.75 -18.50
CA PHE A 117 9.12 -1.07 -17.40
C PHE A 117 7.65 -1.50 -17.29
N SER A 118 6.96 -1.67 -18.41
CA SER A 118 5.57 -2.14 -18.44
C SER A 118 5.42 -3.55 -17.86
N HIS A 119 6.39 -4.44 -18.15
CA HIS A 119 6.44 -5.77 -17.56
C HIS A 119 6.74 -5.74 -16.06
N LEU A 120 7.65 -4.88 -15.59
CA LEU A 120 7.90 -4.70 -14.16
C LEU A 120 6.63 -4.27 -13.42
N LEU A 121 5.91 -3.30 -13.98
CA LEU A 121 4.64 -2.83 -13.42
C LEU A 121 3.58 -3.93 -13.34
N HIS A 122 3.51 -4.80 -14.35
CA HIS A 122 2.64 -5.98 -14.34
C HIS A 122 3.08 -7.00 -13.27
N ASN A 123 4.37 -7.31 -13.17
CA ASN A 123 4.90 -8.25 -12.18
C ASN A 123 4.62 -7.78 -10.74
N ILE A 124 4.72 -6.47 -10.47
CA ILE A 124 4.38 -5.92 -9.14
C ILE A 124 2.88 -6.07 -8.86
N SER A 125 2.04 -5.79 -9.87
CA SER A 125 0.58 -5.96 -9.75
C SER A 125 0.25 -7.44 -9.46
N ASP A 126 0.84 -8.37 -10.21
CA ASP A 126 0.70 -9.81 -10.04
C ASP A 126 1.21 -10.31 -8.69
N ALA A 127 2.34 -9.77 -8.20
CA ALA A 127 2.86 -10.13 -6.89
C ALA A 127 1.92 -9.71 -5.76
N LEU A 128 1.20 -8.59 -5.93
CA LEU A 128 0.20 -8.12 -4.98
C LEU A 128 -1.12 -8.90 -5.11
N THR A 129 -1.54 -9.31 -6.32
CA THR A 129 -2.82 -10.02 -6.54
C THR A 129 -2.72 -11.54 -6.34
N ASN A 130 -1.65 -12.21 -6.78
CA ASN A 130 -1.56 -13.68 -6.77
C ASN A 130 -1.41 -14.30 -5.38
N VAL A 131 -0.99 -13.52 -4.37
CA VAL A 131 -0.99 -13.97 -2.96
C VAL A 131 -2.42 -14.22 -2.46
N HIS A 132 -3.43 -13.63 -3.11
CA HIS A 132 -4.84 -13.88 -2.79
C HIS A 132 -5.36 -15.22 -3.35
N VAL A 133 -4.72 -15.78 -4.38
CA VAL A 133 -5.17 -17.03 -5.06
C VAL A 133 -4.54 -18.28 -4.42
N ARG A 134 -3.34 -18.17 -3.86
CA ARG A 134 -2.66 -19.29 -3.16
C ARG A 134 -3.20 -19.59 -1.75
N HIS A 135 -4.31 -18.97 -1.36
CA HIS A 135 -4.97 -19.26 -0.08
C HIS A 135 -5.69 -20.63 -0.07
N ASN A 136 -5.79 -21.32 -1.21
CA ASN A 136 -6.42 -22.63 -1.28
C ASN A 136 -5.50 -23.82 -0.95
N GLU A 137 -4.19 -23.61 -0.75
CA GLU A 137 -3.24 -24.69 -0.48
C GLU A 137 -2.30 -24.35 0.68
N GLY A 138 -2.79 -24.57 1.91
CA GLY A 138 -1.99 -25.01 3.07
C GLY A 138 -1.03 -24.01 3.75
N MET A 139 -1.35 -23.69 5.02
CA MET A 139 -0.40 -23.53 6.14
C MET A 139 0.56 -22.31 6.16
N GLU A 140 0.13 -21.08 5.89
CA GLU A 140 0.88 -19.89 6.37
C GLU A 140 -0.02 -18.85 7.06
N GLU A 141 0.29 -18.54 8.33
CA GLU A 141 -0.53 -17.71 9.23
C GLU A 141 -0.55 -16.19 8.90
N HIS A 142 0.21 -15.73 7.90
CA HIS A 142 0.42 -14.29 7.63
C HIS A 142 0.36 -13.88 6.13
N PRO A 143 -0.81 -13.99 5.48
CA PRO A 143 -0.99 -13.69 4.06
C PRO A 143 -0.62 -12.24 3.68
N LEU A 144 -0.88 -11.28 4.57
CA LEU A 144 -0.57 -9.86 4.32
C LEU A 144 0.94 -9.58 4.31
N GLN A 145 1.69 -10.25 5.19
CA GLN A 145 3.14 -10.11 5.27
C GLN A 145 3.82 -10.70 4.03
N ILE A 146 3.30 -11.83 3.52
CA ILE A 146 3.78 -12.46 2.29
C ILE A 146 3.55 -11.52 1.10
N ALA A 147 2.35 -10.94 0.98
CA ALA A 147 2.03 -9.96 -0.07
C ALA A 147 2.95 -8.73 0.01
N LEU A 148 3.19 -8.20 1.21
CA LEU A 148 4.09 -7.07 1.41
C LEU A 148 5.54 -7.43 1.02
N LYS A 149 6.04 -8.60 1.44
CA LYS A 149 7.39 -9.05 1.10
C LYS A 149 7.54 -9.27 -0.41
N ALA A 150 6.58 -9.93 -1.03
CA ALA A 150 6.54 -10.15 -2.47
C ALA A 150 6.53 -8.82 -3.25
N GLY A 151 5.71 -7.85 -2.82
CA GLY A 151 5.67 -6.50 -3.40
C GLY A 151 6.99 -5.75 -3.25
N LYS A 152 7.59 -5.76 -2.05
CA LYS A 152 8.91 -5.14 -1.78
C LYS A 152 10.01 -5.74 -2.68
N THR A 153 10.06 -7.07 -2.77
CA THR A 153 11.02 -7.77 -3.63
C THR A 153 10.75 -7.46 -5.10
N ALA A 154 9.50 -7.50 -5.57
CA ALA A 154 9.15 -7.20 -6.96
C ALA A 154 9.56 -5.78 -7.36
N VAL A 155 9.34 -4.79 -6.49
CA VAL A 155 9.75 -3.40 -6.75
C VAL A 155 11.26 -3.27 -6.76
N LEU A 156 11.95 -3.67 -5.69
CA LEU A 156 13.39 -3.42 -5.56
C LEU A 156 14.20 -4.34 -6.48
N GLN A 157 14.03 -5.66 -6.36
CA GLN A 157 14.79 -6.61 -7.18
C GLN A 157 14.45 -6.45 -8.67
N GLY A 158 13.16 -6.27 -9.00
CA GLY A 158 12.76 -6.05 -10.39
C GLY A 158 13.36 -4.77 -10.99
N SER A 159 13.48 -3.70 -10.21
CA SER A 159 14.17 -2.47 -10.66
C SER A 159 15.68 -2.67 -10.84
N MET A 160 16.31 -3.43 -9.94
CA MET A 160 17.75 -3.76 -10.04
C MET A 160 18.04 -4.65 -11.25
N ASP A 161 17.20 -5.65 -11.50
CA ASP A 161 17.32 -6.52 -12.67
C ASP A 161 17.16 -5.73 -13.98
N LEU A 162 16.26 -4.74 -14.02
CA LEU A 162 16.14 -3.81 -15.14
C LEU A 162 17.42 -2.97 -15.35
N LEU A 163 17.96 -2.39 -14.28
CA LEU A 163 19.21 -1.61 -14.36
C LEU A 163 20.37 -2.46 -14.88
N LEU A 164 20.46 -3.73 -14.45
CA LEU A 164 21.45 -4.67 -14.97
C LEU A 164 21.23 -4.99 -16.46
N ASP A 165 19.99 -5.17 -16.90
CA ASP A 165 19.66 -5.36 -18.32
C ASP A 165 20.03 -4.11 -19.15
N PHE A 166 19.75 -2.91 -18.66
CA PHE A 166 20.09 -1.66 -19.35
C PHE A 166 21.60 -1.38 -19.33
N ARG A 167 22.30 -1.77 -18.28
CA ARG A 167 23.77 -1.70 -18.23
C ARG A 167 24.40 -2.58 -19.31
N LYS A 168 23.92 -3.81 -19.49
CA LYS A 168 24.37 -4.69 -20.58
C LYS A 168 24.09 -4.10 -21.97
N LEU A 169 23.02 -3.33 -22.12
CA LEU A 169 22.70 -2.62 -23.35
C LEU A 169 23.70 -1.47 -23.63
N LEU A 170 24.14 -0.76 -22.59
CA LEU A 170 25.14 0.31 -22.69
C LEU A 170 26.57 -0.20 -22.87
N ASP A 171 26.92 -1.30 -22.22
CA ASP A 171 28.27 -1.91 -22.25
C ASP A 171 28.60 -2.55 -23.62
N ASP A 172 27.63 -2.70 -24.53
CA ASP A 172 27.88 -3.24 -25.86
C ASP A 172 28.65 -2.22 -26.74
N ASP A 173 29.69 -2.69 -27.42
CA ASP A 173 30.58 -1.90 -28.28
C ASP A 173 30.08 -1.78 -29.74
N LEU A 174 28.84 -2.17 -30.02
CA LEU A 174 28.24 -1.98 -31.34
C LEU A 174 28.22 -0.48 -31.69
N GLY A 175 28.85 -0.10 -32.81
CA GLY A 175 28.99 1.32 -33.21
C GLY A 175 27.64 2.08 -33.28
N LEU A 176 26.56 1.37 -33.59
CA LEU A 176 25.18 1.87 -33.51
C LEU A 176 24.77 2.24 -32.08
N LEU A 177 25.01 1.35 -31.10
CA LEU A 177 24.64 1.55 -29.70
C LEU A 177 25.50 2.60 -29.02
N VAL A 178 26.78 2.74 -29.41
CA VAL A 178 27.66 3.82 -28.94
C VAL A 178 27.05 5.20 -29.25
N LYS A 179 26.49 5.39 -30.45
CA LYS A 179 25.78 6.63 -30.83
C LYS A 179 24.48 6.86 -30.05
N LEU A 180 23.93 5.82 -29.42
CA LEU A 180 22.67 5.87 -28.69
C LEU A 180 22.85 5.93 -27.17
N ARG A 181 24.08 5.85 -26.63
CA ARG A 181 24.32 5.76 -25.18
C ARG A 181 23.69 6.91 -24.39
N ASP A 182 23.81 8.14 -24.87
CA ASP A 182 23.23 9.32 -24.22
C ASP A 182 21.69 9.27 -24.25
N LEU A 183 21.11 8.91 -25.41
CA LEU A 183 19.65 8.77 -25.55
C LEU A 183 19.09 7.62 -24.71
N VAL A 184 19.80 6.49 -24.63
CA VAL A 184 19.43 5.36 -23.77
C VAL A 184 19.47 5.77 -22.31
N THR A 185 20.50 6.52 -21.91
CA THR A 185 20.61 7.07 -20.55
C THR A 185 19.41 7.96 -20.22
N ASP A 186 19.05 8.87 -21.13
CA ASP A 186 17.87 9.72 -20.98
C ASP A 186 16.57 8.89 -20.88
N TRP A 187 16.37 7.91 -21.77
CA TRP A 187 15.16 7.08 -21.77
C TRP A 187 15.04 6.17 -20.55
N VAL A 188 16.15 5.71 -19.98
CA VAL A 188 16.15 4.94 -18.73
C VAL A 188 15.72 5.84 -17.57
N GLN A 189 16.28 7.05 -17.47
CA GLN A 189 15.91 7.99 -16.41
C GLN A 189 14.44 8.43 -16.52
N GLU A 190 13.98 8.82 -17.71
CA GLU A 190 12.57 9.14 -17.99
C GLU A 190 11.67 7.93 -17.71
N GLY A 191 12.10 6.75 -18.12
CA GLY A 191 11.37 5.50 -17.91
C GLY A 191 11.15 5.18 -16.44
N PHE A 192 12.11 5.46 -15.55
CA PHE A 192 11.91 5.33 -14.10
C PHE A 192 10.92 6.35 -13.56
N GLN A 193 10.99 7.60 -14.01
CA GLN A 193 10.05 8.64 -13.59
C GLN A 193 8.61 8.27 -13.98
N ASP A 194 8.39 7.83 -15.22
CA ASP A 194 7.09 7.42 -15.73
C ASP A 194 6.61 6.12 -15.08
N PHE A 195 7.52 5.17 -14.84
CA PHE A 195 7.22 3.93 -14.13
C PHE A 195 6.68 4.19 -12.73
N PHE A 196 7.30 5.09 -11.95
CA PHE A 196 6.85 5.39 -10.60
C PHE A 196 5.49 6.11 -10.57
N LYS A 197 5.24 7.01 -11.54
CA LYS A 197 3.90 7.62 -11.73
C LYS A 197 2.85 6.56 -12.07
N ALA A 198 3.13 5.71 -13.05
CA ALA A 198 2.23 4.64 -13.45
C ALA A 198 2.01 3.60 -12.33
N LEU A 199 3.02 3.38 -11.48
CA LEU A 199 2.89 2.54 -10.29
C LEU A 199 1.92 3.17 -9.29
N GLU A 200 2.06 4.45 -8.95
CA GLU A 200 1.11 5.15 -8.09
C GLU A 200 -0.34 5.01 -8.61
N ASP A 201 -0.56 5.32 -9.89
CA ASP A 201 -1.88 5.23 -10.52
C ASP A 201 -2.47 3.81 -10.39
N ARG A 202 -1.65 2.78 -10.61
CA ARG A 202 -2.09 1.40 -10.43
C ARG A 202 -2.40 1.09 -8.97
N LEU A 203 -1.58 1.54 -8.01
CA LEU A 203 -1.87 1.30 -6.59
C LEU A 203 -3.18 1.98 -6.17
N LEU A 204 -3.45 3.19 -6.66
CA LEU A 204 -4.71 3.90 -6.43
C LEU A 204 -5.91 3.13 -6.98
N VAL A 205 -5.81 2.59 -8.21
CA VAL A 205 -6.86 1.77 -8.81
C VAL A 205 -7.10 0.48 -7.99
N HIS A 206 -6.04 -0.19 -7.53
CA HIS A 206 -6.18 -1.40 -6.70
C HIS A 206 -6.82 -1.09 -5.35
N SER A 207 -6.58 0.10 -4.79
CA SER A 207 -7.23 0.56 -3.56
C SER A 207 -8.71 0.92 -3.76
N GLY A 208 -9.09 1.42 -4.95
CA GLY A 208 -10.44 1.90 -5.26
C GLY A 208 -11.40 0.86 -5.84
N ARG A 209 -10.88 -0.20 -6.48
CA ARG A 209 -11.67 -1.25 -7.17
C ARG A 209 -12.60 -2.04 -6.25
N ASN A 210 -12.45 -1.93 -4.93
CA ASN A 210 -13.33 -2.57 -3.93
C ASN A 210 -14.50 -1.69 -3.46
N ARG A 211 -14.72 -0.49 -4.03
CA ARG A 211 -15.88 0.37 -3.68
C ARG A 211 -16.97 0.46 -4.75
N SER A 212 -16.72 0.03 -6.00
CA SER A 212 -17.67 0.24 -7.11
C SER A 212 -18.49 -0.98 -7.52
N GLY A 213 -18.42 -2.10 -6.80
CA GLY A 213 -19.08 -3.36 -7.21
C GLY A 213 -19.65 -4.18 -6.07
N SER A 214 -20.51 -3.61 -5.22
CA SER A 214 -21.47 -4.36 -4.37
C SER A 214 -22.25 -3.43 -3.42
N GLN A 215 -22.95 -2.44 -3.98
CA GLN A 215 -24.23 -2.08 -3.36
C GLN A 215 -25.20 -3.20 -3.74
N GLU A 216 -25.67 -3.93 -2.72
CA GLU A 216 -26.71 -4.97 -2.80
C GLU A 216 -26.30 -6.36 -3.32
N GLN A 217 -25.68 -7.20 -2.47
CA GLN A 217 -26.00 -8.64 -2.39
C GLN A 217 -25.24 -9.38 -1.26
N GLY A 218 -25.99 -10.13 -0.43
CA GLY A 218 -25.50 -11.32 0.31
C GLY A 218 -24.72 -11.09 1.62
N ILE A 219 -25.39 -11.24 2.77
CA ILE A 219 -24.87 -10.97 4.13
C ILE A 219 -23.92 -12.05 4.70
N THR A 220 -23.57 -13.14 4.01
CA THR A 220 -22.80 -14.23 4.64
C THR A 220 -21.43 -14.55 4.02
N GLU A 221 -21.12 -14.10 2.80
CA GLU A 221 -19.80 -14.33 2.16
C GLU A 221 -18.92 -13.06 2.03
N GLY A 222 -19.50 -11.85 2.15
CA GLY A 222 -18.77 -10.58 2.01
C GLY A 222 -17.79 -10.26 3.15
N ALA A 223 -17.90 -10.91 4.31
CA ALA A 223 -17.12 -10.54 5.49
C ALA A 223 -15.61 -10.84 5.36
N GLN A 224 -15.23 -11.90 4.64
CA GLN A 224 -13.82 -12.23 4.37
C GLN A 224 -13.24 -11.39 3.23
N VAL A 225 -14.02 -11.19 2.16
CA VAL A 225 -13.60 -10.35 1.01
C VAL A 225 -13.34 -8.91 1.45
N ASP A 226 -14.18 -8.35 2.33
CA ASP A 226 -13.99 -7.00 2.89
C ASP A 226 -12.76 -6.90 3.82
N LYS A 227 -12.45 -7.96 4.59
CA LYS A 227 -11.25 -7.99 5.45
C LYS A 227 -9.97 -8.04 4.62
N VAL A 228 -9.97 -8.87 3.58
CA VAL A 228 -8.84 -9.05 2.67
C VAL A 228 -8.62 -7.77 1.84
N ALA A 229 -9.70 -7.13 1.38
CA ALA A 229 -9.66 -5.84 0.69
C ALA A 229 -9.04 -4.73 1.54
N ALA A 230 -9.43 -4.60 2.82
CA ALA A 230 -8.87 -3.59 3.71
C ALA A 230 -7.41 -3.92 4.09
N GLY A 231 -7.08 -5.19 4.35
CA GLY A 231 -5.71 -5.63 4.60
C GLY A 231 -4.77 -5.28 3.44
N LEU A 232 -5.21 -5.44 2.19
CA LEU A 232 -4.44 -5.03 1.01
C LEU A 232 -4.16 -3.52 1.01
N VAL A 233 -5.13 -2.67 1.37
CA VAL A 233 -4.91 -1.21 1.46
C VAL A 233 -3.81 -0.86 2.46
N LEU A 234 -3.72 -1.59 3.59
CA LEU A 234 -2.64 -1.40 4.56
C LEU A 234 -1.29 -1.90 4.02
N VAL A 235 -1.27 -2.99 3.25
CA VAL A 235 -0.07 -3.45 2.52
C VAL A 235 0.41 -2.38 1.53
N LEU A 236 -0.50 -1.76 0.79
CA LEU A 236 -0.17 -0.67 -0.15
C LEU A 236 0.44 0.53 0.59
N ALA A 237 -0.12 0.92 1.73
CA ALA A 237 0.44 2.00 2.55
C ALA A 237 1.88 1.70 2.97
N GLN A 238 2.17 0.47 3.42
CA GLN A 238 3.52 0.04 3.79
C GLN A 238 4.48 -0.08 2.58
N LEU A 239 3.96 -0.48 1.42
CA LEU A 239 4.75 -0.51 0.19
C LEU A 239 5.17 0.91 -0.23
N CYS A 240 4.28 1.91 -0.11
CA CYS A 240 4.61 3.30 -0.36
C CYS A 240 5.73 3.82 0.55
N VAL A 241 5.67 3.50 1.85
CA VAL A 241 6.74 3.86 2.81
C VAL A 241 8.07 3.21 2.40
N PHE A 242 8.06 1.94 1.99
CA PHE A 242 9.25 1.26 1.50
C PHE A 242 9.81 1.88 0.20
N ILE A 243 8.93 2.27 -0.72
CA ILE A 243 9.32 2.95 -1.97
C ILE A 243 10.02 4.26 -1.66
N GLU A 244 9.44 5.06 -0.75
CA GLU A 244 10.02 6.32 -0.31
C GLU A 244 11.37 6.14 0.41
N GLN A 245 11.44 5.25 1.40
CA GLN A 245 12.57 5.19 2.33
C GLN A 245 13.73 4.30 1.86
N THR A 246 13.48 3.33 1.00
CA THR A 246 14.48 2.31 0.64
C THR A 246 14.65 2.13 -0.86
N ALA A 247 13.57 1.89 -1.60
CA ALA A 247 13.70 1.59 -3.02
C ALA A 247 14.12 2.82 -3.84
N THR A 248 13.53 4.00 -3.63
CA THR A 248 13.91 5.22 -4.37
C THR A 248 15.37 5.60 -4.13
N PRO A 249 15.89 5.66 -2.88
CA PRO A 249 17.31 5.95 -2.65
C PRO A 249 18.26 4.96 -3.32
N ARG A 250 18.00 3.65 -3.21
CA ARG A 250 18.86 2.62 -3.82
C ARG A 250 18.84 2.67 -5.34
N ILE A 251 17.66 2.85 -5.95
CA ILE A 251 17.54 3.00 -7.41
C ILE A 251 18.25 4.27 -7.87
N THR A 252 18.14 5.37 -7.09
CA THR A 252 18.82 6.63 -7.39
C THR A 252 20.33 6.49 -7.36
N GLU A 253 20.89 5.76 -6.39
CA GLU A 253 22.32 5.50 -6.28
C GLU A 253 22.85 4.74 -7.50
N GLU A 254 22.17 3.68 -7.91
CA GLU A 254 22.54 2.88 -9.10
C GLU A 254 22.38 3.67 -10.41
N VAL A 255 21.30 4.46 -10.54
CA VAL A 255 21.10 5.36 -11.68
C VAL A 255 22.21 6.42 -11.72
N ALA A 256 22.59 7.00 -10.59
CA ALA A 256 23.69 7.96 -10.54
C ALA A 256 25.04 7.30 -10.85
N ALA A 257 25.27 6.05 -10.45
CA ALA A 257 26.53 5.36 -10.70
C ALA A 257 26.75 5.02 -12.18
N PHE A 258 25.71 4.56 -12.88
CA PHE A 258 25.85 3.99 -14.24
C PHE A 258 25.20 4.83 -15.34
N PHE A 259 24.28 5.72 -14.98
CA PHE A 259 23.46 6.51 -15.90
C PHE A 259 23.61 8.01 -15.61
N SER A 260 24.72 8.46 -15.00
CA SER A 260 25.00 9.89 -14.83
C SER A 260 25.26 10.54 -16.19
N SER A 261 24.30 11.36 -16.63
CA SER A 261 24.42 12.12 -17.87
C SER A 261 25.48 13.22 -17.71
N GLY A 262 26.60 13.08 -18.43
CA GLY A 262 27.53 14.16 -18.72
C GLY A 262 27.13 14.96 -19.99
N GLY A 263 25.94 14.70 -20.54
CA GLY A 263 25.43 15.29 -21.77
C GLY A 263 24.61 16.55 -21.53
N VAL A 264 24.78 17.53 -22.42
CA VAL A 264 24.07 18.81 -22.45
C VAL A 264 22.58 18.58 -22.74
N ARG A 265 21.79 18.25 -21.71
CA ARG A 265 20.34 18.45 -21.79
C ARG A 265 20.11 19.95 -21.98
N SER A 266 19.44 20.31 -23.06
CA SER A 266 18.94 21.68 -23.25
C SER A 266 18.11 22.04 -22.03
N TYR A 267 18.41 23.17 -21.39
CA TYR A 267 17.91 23.61 -20.08
C TYR A 267 16.37 23.72 -19.95
N GLU A 268 15.62 23.39 -20.99
CA GLU A 268 14.15 23.54 -21.07
C GLU A 268 13.35 22.36 -20.49
N ASN A 269 13.90 21.14 -20.40
CA ASN A 269 13.12 19.93 -20.03
C ASN A 269 13.33 19.42 -18.58
N GLY A 270 14.16 20.08 -17.77
CA GLY A 270 14.42 19.64 -16.39
C GLY A 270 15.11 18.26 -16.27
N PRO A 271 15.40 17.81 -15.03
CA PRO A 271 15.99 16.50 -14.80
C PRO A 271 15.02 15.37 -15.17
N ALA A 272 15.51 14.38 -15.93
CA ALA A 272 14.74 13.24 -16.41
C ALA A 272 14.14 12.39 -15.28
N PHE A 273 14.86 12.31 -14.17
CA PHE A 273 14.54 11.52 -13.00
C PHE A 273 14.65 12.40 -11.77
N VAL A 274 13.56 12.53 -11.02
CA VAL A 274 13.47 13.43 -9.86
C VAL A 274 13.10 12.61 -8.62
N PRO A 275 14.10 12.01 -7.93
CA PRO A 275 13.86 11.18 -6.74
C PRO A 275 13.03 11.89 -5.66
N GLY A 276 13.25 13.19 -5.49
CA GLY A 276 12.51 14.00 -4.51
C GLY A 276 11.01 14.11 -4.81
N GLU A 277 10.62 14.16 -6.09
CA GLU A 277 9.21 14.16 -6.49
C GLU A 277 8.58 12.80 -6.19
N ILE A 278 9.26 11.71 -6.58
CA ILE A 278 8.81 10.33 -6.33
C ILE A 278 8.61 10.11 -4.82
N CYS A 279 9.58 10.48 -3.99
CA CYS A 279 9.44 10.36 -2.53
C CYS A 279 8.25 11.14 -1.99
N ARG A 280 7.98 12.36 -2.49
CA ARG A 280 6.82 13.16 -2.05
C ARG A 280 5.50 12.54 -2.47
N VAL A 281 5.43 12.01 -3.69
CA VAL A 281 4.27 11.33 -4.25
C VAL A 281 3.94 10.09 -3.42
N PHE A 282 4.91 9.19 -3.22
CA PHE A 282 4.69 7.97 -2.44
C PHE A 282 4.42 8.24 -0.96
N ARG A 283 5.01 9.28 -0.36
CA ARG A 283 4.64 9.72 0.99
C ARG A 283 3.17 10.11 1.07
N SER A 284 2.70 10.93 0.14
CA SER A 284 1.30 11.37 0.09
C SER A 284 0.35 10.20 -0.20
N ALA A 285 0.70 9.32 -1.13
CA ALA A 285 -0.09 8.13 -1.45
C ALA A 285 -0.18 7.18 -0.25
N GLY A 286 0.93 6.93 0.45
CA GLY A 286 0.95 6.13 1.67
C GLY A 286 0.03 6.68 2.75
N GLU A 287 0.07 8.00 2.99
CA GLU A 287 -0.81 8.67 3.97
C GLU A 287 -2.29 8.51 3.60
N LYS A 288 -2.62 8.67 2.31
CA LYS A 288 -3.98 8.45 1.79
C LYS A 288 -4.43 7.00 1.99
N PHE A 289 -3.59 6.01 1.70
CA PHE A 289 -3.93 4.60 1.90
C PHE A 289 -4.12 4.25 3.37
N LEU A 290 -3.26 4.76 4.26
CA LEU A 290 -3.41 4.56 5.69
C LEU A 290 -4.74 5.12 6.20
N GLN A 291 -5.09 6.35 5.81
CA GLN A 291 -6.37 6.96 6.15
C GLN A 291 -7.55 6.19 5.54
N GLN A 292 -7.41 5.69 4.31
CA GLN A 292 -8.43 4.87 3.68
C GLN A 292 -8.66 3.57 4.46
N TYR A 293 -7.60 2.89 4.92
CA TYR A 293 -7.70 1.71 5.78
C TYR A 293 -8.46 2.01 7.07
N ILE A 294 -8.05 3.07 7.79
CA ILE A 294 -8.70 3.51 9.03
C ILE A 294 -10.19 3.79 8.79
N ASN A 295 -10.53 4.48 7.69
CA ASN A 295 -11.90 4.79 7.34
C ASN A 295 -12.72 3.53 7.03
N VAL A 296 -12.20 2.57 6.25
CA VAL A 296 -12.90 1.31 5.94
C VAL A 296 -13.17 0.51 7.21
N ARG A 297 -12.18 0.38 8.09
CA ARG A 297 -12.33 -0.34 9.36
C ARG A 297 -13.30 0.35 10.32
N THR A 298 -13.19 1.66 10.45
CA THR A 298 -14.09 2.47 11.27
C THR A 298 -15.53 2.40 10.74
N GLN A 299 -15.73 2.44 9.41
CA GLN A 299 -17.05 2.33 8.79
C GLN A 299 -17.69 0.96 9.08
N ARG A 300 -16.93 -0.12 8.98
CA ARG A 300 -17.39 -1.48 9.31
C ARG A 300 -17.89 -1.56 10.76
N ILE A 301 -17.11 -1.03 11.71
CA ILE A 301 -17.53 -0.96 13.12
C ILE A 301 -18.74 -0.03 13.29
N SER A 302 -18.79 1.10 12.57
CA SER A 302 -19.92 2.03 12.62
C SER A 302 -21.23 1.39 12.16
N VAL A 303 -21.19 0.46 11.19
CA VAL A 303 -22.36 -0.33 10.79
C VAL A 303 -22.84 -1.24 11.92
N LEU A 304 -21.92 -1.90 12.65
CA LEU A 304 -22.25 -2.69 13.84
C LEU A 304 -22.91 -1.82 14.92
N LEU A 305 -22.32 -0.65 15.20
CA LEU A 305 -22.88 0.30 16.17
C LEU A 305 -24.27 0.80 15.73
N LYS A 306 -24.44 1.19 14.46
CA LYS A 306 -25.74 1.61 13.92
C LYS A 306 -26.83 0.55 14.13
N LYS A 307 -26.52 -0.72 13.88
CA LYS A 307 -27.46 -1.83 14.13
C LYS A 307 -27.87 -1.91 15.60
N ARG A 308 -26.92 -1.75 16.54
CA ARG A 308 -27.20 -1.75 17.98
C ARG A 308 -28.18 -0.65 18.39
N PHE A 309 -28.07 0.55 17.83
CA PHE A 309 -28.94 1.67 18.20
C PHE A 309 -30.27 1.72 17.45
N THR A 310 -30.38 1.08 16.29
CA THR A 310 -31.62 1.09 15.47
C THR A 310 -32.57 -0.06 15.77
N THR A 311 -32.07 -1.20 16.28
CA THR A 311 -32.89 -2.40 16.50
C THR A 311 -33.80 -2.32 17.73
N PRO A 312 -33.31 -1.93 18.94
CA PRO A 312 -34.15 -1.91 20.14
C PRO A 312 -34.95 -0.61 20.25
N ASN A 313 -36.13 -0.70 20.88
CA ASN A 313 -36.88 0.49 21.28
C ASN A 313 -36.34 1.01 22.63
N TRP A 314 -35.43 1.99 22.57
CA TRP A 314 -34.80 2.60 23.75
C TRP A 314 -35.77 3.31 24.71
N PHE A 315 -36.95 3.71 24.23
CA PHE A 315 -37.99 4.31 25.06
C PHE A 315 -38.73 3.27 25.93
N LYS A 316 -38.77 2.00 25.50
CA LYS A 316 -39.41 0.89 26.23
C LYS A 316 -38.41 -0.19 26.60
N HIS A 317 -37.14 0.18 26.83
CA HIS A 317 -36.10 -0.78 27.14
C HIS A 317 -36.33 -1.43 28.51
N LYS A 318 -35.99 -2.72 28.62
CA LYS A 318 -36.08 -3.50 29.87
C LYS A 318 -34.84 -3.27 30.75
N GLU A 319 -34.95 -3.60 32.03
CA GLU A 319 -33.83 -3.51 32.97
C GLU A 319 -32.63 -4.34 32.53
N PRO A 320 -31.40 -3.79 32.68
CA PRO A 320 -30.18 -4.48 32.29
C PRO A 320 -29.91 -5.68 33.19
N ARG A 321 -29.71 -6.87 32.59
CA ARG A 321 -29.39 -8.12 33.29
C ARG A 321 -27.98 -8.61 33.02
N GLU A 322 -27.40 -8.18 31.92
CA GLU A 322 -26.06 -8.53 31.49
C GLU A 322 -25.56 -7.46 30.51
N VAL A 323 -24.24 -7.42 30.32
CA VAL A 323 -23.63 -6.58 29.30
C VAL A 323 -23.99 -7.15 27.93
N HIS A 324 -24.50 -6.30 27.06
CA HIS A 324 -25.04 -6.72 25.77
C HIS A 324 -23.96 -7.33 24.86
N MET A 325 -24.34 -8.33 24.06
CA MET A 325 -23.45 -9.04 23.11
C MET A 325 -22.76 -8.14 22.06
N PHE A 326 -23.19 -6.88 21.91
CA PHE A 326 -22.56 -6.00 20.91
C PHE A 326 -21.14 -5.62 21.36
N VAL A 327 -20.92 -5.58 22.68
CA VAL A 327 -19.61 -5.30 23.28
C VAL A 327 -18.62 -6.38 22.85
N ASP A 328 -19.03 -7.64 22.88
CA ASP A 328 -18.17 -8.75 22.47
C ASP A 328 -17.87 -8.70 20.96
N LEU A 329 -18.89 -8.44 20.14
CA LEU A 329 -18.72 -8.25 18.69
C LEU A 329 -17.81 -7.05 18.36
N PHE A 330 -17.92 -5.96 19.13
CA PHE A 330 -17.08 -4.77 18.98
C PHE A 330 -15.63 -5.07 19.33
N LEU A 331 -15.38 -5.75 20.45
CA LEU A 331 -14.04 -6.15 20.87
C LEU A 331 -13.42 -7.16 19.90
N GLN A 332 -14.21 -8.10 19.37
CA GLN A 332 -13.75 -9.06 18.35
C GLN A 332 -13.33 -8.37 17.05
N GLU A 333 -14.05 -7.34 16.60
CA GLU A 333 -13.65 -6.56 15.41
C GLU A 333 -12.39 -5.73 15.68
N LEU A 334 -12.21 -5.17 16.89
CA LEU A 334 -10.97 -4.50 17.28
C LEU A 334 -9.77 -5.45 17.37
N GLU A 335 -9.98 -6.66 17.90
CA GLU A 335 -8.95 -7.70 17.96
C GLU A 335 -8.52 -8.15 16.56
N ALA A 336 -9.47 -8.33 15.64
CA ALA A 336 -9.18 -8.64 14.25
C ALA A 336 -8.35 -7.53 13.57
N ILE A 337 -8.68 -6.26 13.82
CA ILE A 337 -7.90 -5.11 13.34
C ILE A 337 -6.50 -5.12 13.96
N GLY A 338 -6.38 -5.40 15.26
CA GLY A 338 -5.12 -5.53 15.96
C GLY A 338 -4.23 -6.63 15.36
N ALA A 339 -4.81 -7.79 15.04
CA ALA A 339 -4.09 -8.90 14.42
C ALA A 339 -3.56 -8.54 13.02
N GLU A 340 -4.36 -7.86 12.19
CA GLU A 340 -3.92 -7.40 10.86
C GLU A 340 -2.83 -6.34 10.93
N VAL A 341 -3.00 -5.36 11.82
CA VAL A 341 -2.04 -4.28 12.04
C VAL A 341 -0.71 -4.83 12.58
N LYS A 342 -0.77 -5.81 13.48
CA LYS A 342 0.40 -6.49 14.04
C LYS A 342 1.23 -7.24 13.01
N GLN A 343 0.63 -7.73 11.93
CA GLN A 343 1.37 -8.39 10.84
C GLN A 343 2.22 -7.42 9.99
N LEU A 344 1.85 -6.13 9.95
CA LEU A 344 2.37 -5.20 8.96
C LEU A 344 3.10 -3.98 9.54
N LEU A 345 2.66 -3.46 10.68
CA LEU A 345 3.21 -2.25 11.29
C LEU A 345 4.20 -2.61 12.42
N PRO A 346 5.26 -1.81 12.63
CA PRO A 346 6.12 -1.96 13.78
C PRO A 346 5.37 -1.61 15.08
N PRO A 347 5.66 -2.33 16.19
CA PRO A 347 5.21 -1.89 17.51
C PRO A 347 5.87 -0.56 17.85
N GLY A 348 5.11 0.35 18.44
CA GLY A 348 5.55 1.66 18.87
C GLY A 348 6.59 1.57 19.98
N VAL A 349 7.44 2.59 20.05
CA VAL A 349 8.55 2.66 21.03
C VAL A 349 8.04 2.89 22.47
N LEU A 350 6.77 3.24 22.65
CA LEU A 350 6.15 3.41 23.96
C LEU A 350 5.70 2.05 24.51
N GLY A 351 6.68 1.29 24.98
CA GLY A 351 6.42 0.09 25.75
C GLY A 351 5.48 0.39 26.91
N LYS A 352 4.34 -0.31 26.96
CA LYS A 352 3.52 -0.44 28.16
C LYS A 352 4.45 -0.67 29.34
N HIS A 353 4.54 0.30 30.23
CA HIS A 353 5.00 0.06 31.58
C HIS A 353 3.93 -0.83 32.21
N ARG A 354 4.05 -2.15 31.95
CA ARG A 354 3.31 -3.20 32.64
C ARG A 354 3.43 -2.85 34.11
N ARG A 355 2.31 -2.46 34.72
CA ARG A 355 2.26 -2.14 36.15
C ARG A 355 2.64 -3.42 36.88
N THR A 356 3.93 -3.58 37.15
CA THR A 356 4.42 -4.47 38.18
C THR A 356 3.94 -3.81 39.46
N GLU A 357 2.99 -4.47 40.14
CA GLU A 357 2.59 -4.13 41.49
C GLU A 357 3.82 -4.22 42.40
N SER A 358 4.56 -3.14 42.54
CA SER A 358 5.53 -2.97 43.60
C SER A 358 4.81 -2.33 44.77
N ASN A 359 4.32 -3.20 45.67
CA ASN A 359 4.09 -2.83 47.05
C ASN A 359 5.38 -2.25 47.63
N GLY A 360 5.28 -1.06 48.23
CA GLY A 360 6.27 -0.52 49.14
C GLY A 360 7.03 0.68 48.59
N SER A 361 6.59 1.87 48.99
CA SER A 361 7.49 2.91 49.50
C SER A 361 6.68 4.00 50.20
N THR A 362 6.74 3.95 51.52
CA THR A 362 6.43 5.00 52.48
C THR A 362 7.51 6.08 52.47
N ALA A 363 7.17 7.33 52.12
CA ALA A 363 7.88 8.56 52.50
C ALA A 363 7.00 9.75 52.03
N SER A 364 6.28 10.43 52.94
CA SER A 364 6.66 11.74 53.54
C SER A 364 6.80 12.85 52.49
N SER A 365 6.26 14.06 52.60
CA SER A 365 5.45 14.78 53.57
C SER A 365 5.05 16.08 52.87
N ARG A 366 3.87 16.64 53.22
CA ARG A 366 3.64 18.03 53.65
C ARG A 366 2.26 18.52 53.23
N SER A 367 1.47 18.68 54.27
CA SER A 367 0.18 19.35 54.38
C SER A 367 0.23 20.83 53.97
N ASN A 368 -0.91 21.33 53.49
CA ASN A 368 -1.41 22.65 53.85
C ASN A 368 -2.96 22.62 53.83
N PRO A 369 -3.64 22.71 54.98
CA PRO A 369 -5.09 22.90 55.01
C PRO A 369 -5.37 24.40 55.00
N LEU A 370 -5.90 24.92 53.90
CA LEU A 370 -6.58 26.21 53.94
C LEU A 370 -8.02 25.97 54.40
N ARG A 371 -8.29 26.50 55.59
CA ARG A 371 -9.63 26.76 56.13
C ARG A 371 -10.49 27.44 55.08
N ASP A 372 -11.71 26.96 54.89
CA ASP A 372 -12.80 27.86 54.55
C ASP A 372 -13.99 27.55 55.45
N ASP A 373 -14.45 28.60 56.11
CA ASP A 373 -15.40 28.57 57.21
C ASP A 373 -16.81 28.82 56.65
N THR A 374 -17.68 27.85 56.85
CA THR A 374 -19.13 27.98 57.09
C THR A 374 -19.84 29.24 56.53
N MET A 375 -20.51 29.15 55.37
CA MET A 375 -21.76 29.89 55.13
C MET A 375 -22.67 29.16 54.13
N SER A 376 -23.88 28.88 54.62
CA SER A 376 -25.02 28.25 53.96
C SER A 376 -25.49 29.03 52.72
N ARG A 377 -25.42 28.43 51.52
CA ARG A 377 -26.11 28.95 50.32
C ARG A 377 -26.77 27.80 49.53
N SER A 378 -28.08 27.93 49.43
CA SER A 378 -29.10 27.21 48.63
C SER A 378 -28.65 26.26 47.50
N ASN A 379 -29.15 25.02 47.57
CA ASN A 379 -28.94 23.88 46.66
C ASN A 379 -29.31 24.11 45.18
N THR A 380 -30.08 25.14 44.83
CA THR A 380 -30.55 25.37 43.45
C THR A 380 -29.54 26.14 42.59
N GLN A 381 -28.59 26.85 43.19
CA GLN A 381 -27.57 27.61 42.46
C GLN A 381 -26.34 26.74 42.12
N ARG A 382 -26.07 25.70 42.94
CA ARG A 382 -24.95 24.76 42.77
C ARG A 382 -25.11 23.88 41.53
N ALA A 383 -26.34 23.48 41.18
CA ALA A 383 -26.61 22.70 39.97
C ALA A 383 -26.40 23.50 38.68
N ARG A 384 -26.77 24.80 38.67
CA ARG A 384 -26.52 25.69 37.52
C ARG A 384 -25.05 26.08 37.40
N SER A 385 -24.36 26.30 38.51
CA SER A 385 -22.91 26.55 38.49
C SER A 385 -22.12 25.30 38.11
N GLN A 386 -22.48 24.10 38.58
CA GLN A 386 -21.84 22.85 38.15
C GLN A 386 -22.07 22.55 36.67
N LEU A 387 -23.25 22.84 36.12
CA LEU A 387 -23.53 22.67 34.69
C LEU A 387 -22.73 23.68 33.84
N LEU A 388 -22.61 24.94 34.28
CA LEU A 388 -21.78 25.94 33.61
C LEU A 388 -20.28 25.65 33.78
N GLU A 389 -19.85 25.15 34.93
CA GLU A 389 -18.46 24.79 35.24
C GLU A 389 -18.04 23.50 34.51
N THR A 390 -18.94 22.54 34.30
CA THR A 390 -18.72 21.38 33.41
C THR A 390 -18.71 21.79 31.94
N HIS A 391 -19.53 22.74 31.50
CA HIS A 391 -19.49 23.27 30.13
C HIS A 391 -18.26 24.16 29.86
N LEU A 392 -17.83 24.96 30.83
CA LEU A 392 -16.59 25.74 30.77
C LEU A 392 -15.35 24.85 30.87
N ALA A 393 -15.37 23.83 31.73
CA ALA A 393 -14.35 22.79 31.73
C ALA A 393 -14.34 22.01 30.41
N LYS A 394 -15.48 21.72 29.78
CA LYS A 394 -15.54 21.14 28.43
C LYS A 394 -14.91 22.05 27.36
N LEU A 395 -15.05 23.37 27.49
CA LEU A 395 -14.42 24.35 26.58
C LEU A 395 -12.89 24.43 26.76
N PHE A 396 -12.37 24.17 27.96
CA PHE A 396 -10.93 24.31 28.26
C PHE A 396 -10.15 23.00 28.43
N LYS A 397 -10.79 21.84 28.61
CA LYS A 397 -10.10 20.64 29.15
C LYS A 397 -9.64 19.59 28.14
N GLN A 398 -10.16 19.56 26.92
CA GLN A 398 -9.51 18.86 25.80
C GLN A 398 -10.43 18.99 24.59
N LYS A 399 -10.07 19.85 23.64
CA LYS A 399 -10.43 19.55 22.26
C LYS A 399 -9.66 18.27 21.94
N VAL A 400 -10.27 17.10 22.15
CA VAL A 400 -9.64 15.82 21.80
C VAL A 400 -9.16 15.99 20.36
N GLU A 401 -7.86 16.00 20.16
CA GLU A 401 -7.26 16.09 18.82
C GLU A 401 -7.46 14.72 18.17
N ILE A 402 -8.69 14.46 17.73
CA ILE A 402 -9.07 13.24 16.99
C ILE A 402 -8.33 13.21 15.64
N PHE A 403 -7.84 14.37 15.20
CA PHE A 403 -7.19 14.59 13.90
C PHE A 403 -5.70 14.92 14.05
N THR A 404 -5.01 14.33 15.04
CA THR A 404 -3.54 14.30 14.96
C THR A 404 -3.11 13.43 13.78
N LYS A 405 -1.97 13.76 13.18
CA LYS A 405 -1.42 12.97 12.07
C LYS A 405 -1.16 11.55 12.56
N THR A 406 -1.86 10.56 12.00
CA THR A 406 -1.65 9.15 12.35
C THR A 406 -0.28 8.68 11.91
N GLU A 407 0.44 8.02 12.82
CA GLU A 407 1.76 7.45 12.57
C GLU A 407 1.65 6.00 12.06
N TYR A 408 2.69 5.52 11.39
CA TYR A 408 2.76 4.14 10.89
C TYR A 408 3.18 3.15 12.00
N THR A 409 2.50 3.19 13.14
CA THR A 409 2.72 2.29 14.29
C THR A 409 1.43 1.56 14.63
N GLN A 410 1.56 0.39 15.27
CA GLN A 410 0.41 -0.42 15.64
C GLN A 410 -0.57 0.36 16.54
N GLU A 411 -0.01 1.01 17.55
CA GLU A 411 -0.73 1.72 18.59
C GLU A 411 -1.39 3.00 18.04
N SER A 412 -0.71 3.75 17.17
CA SER A 412 -1.29 4.97 16.58
C SER A 412 -2.52 4.65 15.73
N VAL A 413 -2.45 3.60 14.90
CA VAL A 413 -3.57 3.18 14.04
C VAL A 413 -4.73 2.65 14.86
N VAL A 414 -4.48 1.72 15.80
CA VAL A 414 -5.52 1.15 16.66
C VAL A 414 -6.17 2.24 17.53
N ASN A 415 -5.38 3.12 18.14
CA ASN A 415 -5.87 4.24 18.94
C ASN A 415 -6.76 5.18 18.11
N THR A 416 -6.34 5.52 16.88
CA THR A 416 -7.14 6.36 15.97
C THR A 416 -8.48 5.71 15.66
N ILE A 417 -8.50 4.42 15.32
CA ILE A 417 -9.73 3.67 15.03
C ILE A 417 -10.64 3.65 16.26
N VAL A 418 -10.12 3.35 17.46
CA VAL A 418 -10.89 3.34 18.70
C VAL A 418 -11.48 4.72 18.98
N LYS A 419 -10.70 5.81 18.89
CA LYS A 419 -11.17 7.19 19.07
C LYS A 419 -12.32 7.53 18.12
N LEU A 420 -12.21 7.17 16.84
CA LEU A 420 -13.27 7.39 15.84
C LEU A 420 -14.52 6.55 16.12
N CYS A 421 -14.36 5.31 16.58
CA CYS A 421 -15.47 4.44 16.96
C CYS A 421 -16.22 4.98 18.17
N LEU A 422 -15.53 5.46 19.21
CA LEU A 422 -16.14 6.06 20.38
C LEU A 422 -16.85 7.39 20.05
N LYS A 423 -16.31 8.17 19.12
CA LYS A 423 -16.99 9.36 18.60
C LYS A 423 -18.26 9.02 17.82
N SER A 424 -18.21 7.96 17.02
CA SER A 424 -19.40 7.45 16.31
C SER A 424 -20.45 6.93 17.30
N LEU A 425 -20.02 6.24 18.35
CA LEU A 425 -20.87 5.78 19.45
C LEU A 425 -21.57 6.95 20.17
N GLN A 426 -20.83 8.02 20.49
CA GLN A 426 -21.38 9.25 21.06
C GLN A 426 -22.49 9.83 20.16
N GLU A 427 -22.25 9.89 18.84
CA GLU A 427 -23.25 10.39 17.89
C GLU A 427 -24.49 9.49 17.82
N PHE A 428 -24.33 8.16 17.80
CA PHE A 428 -25.48 7.26 17.83
C PHE A 428 -26.32 7.42 19.09
N VAL A 429 -25.69 7.62 20.26
CA VAL A 429 -26.39 7.92 21.51
C VAL A 429 -27.15 9.24 21.42
N ARG A 430 -26.54 10.29 20.86
CA ARG A 430 -27.16 11.62 20.69
C ARG A 430 -28.46 11.57 19.89
N LEU A 431 -28.57 10.62 18.95
CA LEU A 431 -29.73 10.45 18.08
C LEU A 431 -30.90 9.70 18.74
N GLN A 432 -30.71 9.09 19.92
CA GLN A 432 -31.74 8.31 20.60
C GLN A 432 -32.45 9.08 21.71
N THR A 433 -33.54 8.51 22.21
CA THR A 433 -34.20 8.93 23.46
C THR A 433 -34.34 7.70 24.34
N PHE A 434 -33.86 7.79 25.58
CA PHE A 434 -33.78 6.65 26.50
C PHE A 434 -34.83 6.77 27.61
N ASN A 435 -35.34 5.62 28.06
CA ASN A 435 -35.91 5.50 29.39
C ASN A 435 -34.79 5.17 30.41
N ARG A 436 -35.14 5.14 31.71
CA ARG A 436 -34.20 4.81 32.79
C ARG A 436 -33.42 3.53 32.53
N SER A 437 -34.10 2.43 32.19
CA SER A 437 -33.46 1.13 31.97
C SER A 437 -32.57 1.11 30.73
N GLY A 438 -32.92 1.83 29.67
CA GLY A 438 -32.11 1.99 28.47
C GLY A 438 -30.81 2.75 28.76
N PHE A 439 -30.90 3.83 29.55
CA PHE A 439 -29.73 4.55 30.04
C PHE A 439 -28.82 3.64 30.89
N GLN A 440 -29.41 2.88 31.83
CA GLN A 440 -28.65 1.95 32.67
C GLN A 440 -27.97 0.84 31.86
N GLN A 441 -28.57 0.36 30.77
CA GLN A 441 -27.92 -0.60 29.88
C GLN A 441 -26.71 0.02 29.17
N ILE A 442 -26.83 1.26 28.66
CA ILE A 442 -25.68 1.96 28.08
C ILE A 442 -24.59 2.16 29.13
N GLN A 443 -24.94 2.57 30.35
CA GLN A 443 -23.99 2.70 31.45
C GLN A 443 -23.26 1.37 31.71
N LEU A 444 -23.98 0.25 31.81
CA LEU A 444 -23.39 -1.08 32.00
C LEU A 444 -22.44 -1.46 30.84
N ASP A 445 -22.87 -1.27 29.61
CA ASP A 445 -22.11 -1.64 28.41
C ASP A 445 -20.80 -0.82 28.29
N ILE A 446 -20.87 0.49 28.54
CA ILE A 446 -19.70 1.39 28.47
C ILE A 446 -18.74 1.15 29.63
N GLN A 447 -19.25 0.87 30.84
CA GLN A 447 -18.39 0.61 32.00
C GLN A 447 -17.63 -0.71 31.84
N PHE A 448 -18.24 -1.74 31.25
CA PHE A 448 -17.52 -2.95 30.88
C PHE A 448 -16.42 -2.68 29.85
N LEU A 449 -16.68 -1.85 28.82
CA LEU A 449 -15.72 -1.55 27.76
C LEU A 449 -14.43 -0.87 28.24
N ARG A 450 -14.45 -0.19 29.40
CA ARG A 450 -13.26 0.51 29.94
C ARG A 450 -12.06 -0.42 30.11
N GLY A 451 -12.26 -1.59 30.71
CA GLY A 451 -11.17 -2.54 30.98
C GLY A 451 -10.48 -2.99 29.68
N PRO A 452 -11.20 -3.64 28.76
CA PRO A 452 -10.64 -4.11 27.50
C PRO A 452 -10.03 -2.99 26.65
N LEU A 453 -10.63 -1.79 26.59
CA LEU A 453 -10.08 -0.69 25.79
C LEU A 453 -8.77 -0.12 26.35
N LYS A 454 -8.58 -0.11 27.68
CA LYS A 454 -7.31 0.26 28.31
C LYS A 454 -6.20 -0.74 28.02
N GLU A 455 -6.54 -2.00 27.80
CA GLU A 455 -5.58 -3.01 27.38
C GLU A 455 -5.22 -2.88 25.90
N ILE A 456 -6.06 -2.24 25.08
CA ILE A 456 -5.84 -2.09 23.63
C ILE A 456 -5.12 -0.79 23.28
N VAL A 457 -5.32 0.29 24.06
CA VAL A 457 -4.89 1.66 23.73
C VAL A 457 -4.03 2.26 24.84
N ASP A 458 -2.95 2.96 24.47
CA ASP A 458 -2.01 3.57 25.43
C ASP A 458 -2.53 4.85 26.10
N ASP A 459 -3.37 5.62 25.40
CA ASP A 459 -3.93 6.90 25.86
C ASP A 459 -5.17 6.68 26.75
N GLU A 460 -4.96 6.04 27.91
CA GLU A 460 -6.03 5.66 28.85
C GLU A 460 -6.92 6.85 29.23
N ALA A 461 -6.33 8.03 29.45
CA ALA A 461 -7.04 9.23 29.87
C ALA A 461 -8.03 9.73 28.80
N THR A 462 -7.62 9.74 27.53
CA THR A 462 -8.51 10.14 26.43
C THR A 462 -9.61 9.11 26.22
N ILE A 463 -9.30 7.81 26.35
CA ILE A 463 -10.33 6.77 26.26
C ILE A 463 -11.35 6.89 27.39
N ASP A 464 -10.90 7.08 28.63
CA ASP A 464 -11.80 7.29 29.78
C ASP A 464 -12.70 8.51 29.56
N PHE A 465 -12.14 9.62 29.09
CA PHE A 465 -12.89 10.83 28.76
C PHE A 465 -13.94 10.59 27.67
N LEU A 466 -13.58 9.89 26.59
CA LEU A 466 -14.51 9.57 25.51
C LEU A 466 -15.65 8.66 25.97
N LEU A 467 -15.37 7.69 26.83
CA LEU A 467 -16.39 6.81 27.41
C LEU A 467 -17.30 7.56 28.38
N ASP A 468 -16.75 8.49 29.18
CA ASP A 468 -17.54 9.40 30.04
C ASP A 468 -18.49 10.27 29.21
N GLU A 469 -18.01 10.82 28.10
CA GLU A 469 -18.83 11.62 27.18
C GLU A 469 -20.01 10.82 26.58
N VAL A 470 -19.85 9.51 26.35
CA VAL A 470 -20.95 8.65 25.92
C VAL A 470 -21.99 8.49 27.03
N ILE A 471 -21.57 8.26 28.28
CA ILE A 471 -22.48 8.13 29.42
C ILE A 471 -23.22 9.44 29.69
N VAL A 472 -22.52 10.57 29.65
CA VAL A 472 -23.12 11.91 29.80
C VAL A 472 -24.09 12.19 28.66
N GLY A 473 -23.72 11.88 27.41
CA GLY A 473 -24.64 12.00 26.28
C GLY A 473 -25.89 11.13 26.43
N ALA A 474 -25.76 9.93 26.99
CA ALA A 474 -26.90 9.06 27.25
C ALA A 474 -27.81 9.58 28.37
N SER A 475 -27.24 10.20 29.42
CA SER A 475 -28.02 10.77 30.52
C SER A 475 -28.80 12.01 30.07
N GLU A 476 -28.21 12.87 29.26
CA GLU A 476 -28.86 14.05 28.67
C GLU A 476 -30.04 13.69 27.75
N ARG A 477 -29.99 12.50 27.14
CA ARG A 477 -31.03 11.96 26.25
C ARG A 477 -32.04 11.06 26.96
N CYS A 478 -31.89 10.87 28.27
CA CYS A 478 -32.77 10.04 29.09
C CYS A 478 -33.89 10.85 29.75
N LEU A 479 -35.08 10.27 29.82
CA LEU A 479 -36.24 10.90 30.47
C LEU A 479 -36.15 10.88 32.00
N ASP A 480 -35.47 9.89 32.55
CA ASP A 480 -35.26 9.70 33.99
C ASP A 480 -33.84 9.14 34.23
N PRO A 481 -32.81 10.02 34.23
CA PRO A 481 -31.40 9.63 34.28
C PRO A 481 -30.97 9.21 35.69
N ILE A 482 -31.51 8.10 36.18
CA ILE A 482 -31.07 7.50 37.45
C ILE A 482 -30.06 6.37 37.15
N PRO A 483 -28.78 6.55 37.52
CA PRO A 483 -27.75 5.54 37.27
C PRO A 483 -28.03 4.25 38.03
N LEU A 484 -27.47 3.16 37.51
CA LEU A 484 -27.44 1.89 38.22
C LEU A 484 -26.50 2.00 39.42
N GLU A 485 -26.88 1.40 40.55
CA GLU A 485 -26.05 1.42 41.76
C GLU A 485 -24.71 0.72 41.50
N PRO A 486 -23.57 1.29 41.97
CA PRO A 486 -22.25 0.72 41.72
C PRO A 486 -22.11 -0.78 42.11
N PRO A 487 -22.65 -1.26 43.24
CA PRO A 487 -22.55 -2.68 43.59
C PRO A 487 -23.28 -3.62 42.61
N ILE A 488 -24.39 -3.17 42.02
CA ILE A 488 -25.15 -3.95 41.03
C ILE A 488 -24.38 -3.97 39.71
N LEU A 489 -23.85 -2.82 39.31
CA LEU A 489 -23.02 -2.66 38.12
C LEU A 489 -21.79 -3.59 38.18
N ASP A 490 -21.05 -3.55 39.28
CA ASP A 490 -19.87 -4.38 39.51
C ASP A 490 -20.22 -5.87 39.48
N LYS A 491 -21.33 -6.26 40.12
CA LYS A 491 -21.80 -7.65 40.11
C LYS A 491 -22.08 -8.16 38.70
N LEU A 492 -22.73 -7.35 37.85
CA LEU A 492 -23.05 -7.73 36.48
C LEU A 492 -21.81 -7.83 35.59
N ILE A 493 -20.85 -6.90 35.76
CA ILE A 493 -19.56 -6.92 35.06
C ILE A 493 -18.76 -8.18 35.45
N GLN A 494 -18.62 -8.45 36.76
CA GLN A 494 -17.91 -9.63 37.26
C GLN A 494 -18.55 -10.93 36.79
N ALA A 495 -19.89 -11.00 36.76
CA ALA A 495 -20.60 -12.16 36.24
C ALA A 495 -20.27 -12.41 34.75
N LYS A 496 -20.12 -11.36 33.94
CA LYS A 496 -19.70 -11.52 32.54
C LYS A 496 -18.24 -11.94 32.41
N LEU A 497 -17.33 -11.33 33.19
CA LEU A 497 -15.92 -11.71 33.18
C LEU A 497 -15.71 -13.16 33.61
N ALA A 498 -16.47 -13.66 34.58
CA ALA A 498 -16.44 -15.06 35.01
C ALA A 498 -16.90 -16.01 33.88
N LYS A 499 -18.03 -15.70 33.21
CA LYS A 499 -18.51 -16.48 32.05
C LYS A 499 -17.50 -16.51 30.90
N ALA A 500 -16.82 -15.39 30.63
CA ALA A 500 -15.80 -15.34 29.58
C ALA A 500 -14.57 -16.20 29.90
N LYS A 501 -14.18 -16.30 31.19
CA LYS A 501 -13.09 -17.19 31.64
C LYS A 501 -13.46 -18.66 31.57
N GLU A 502 -14.73 -19.02 31.81
CA GLU A 502 -15.22 -20.40 31.69
C GLU A 502 -15.32 -20.86 30.23
N GLN A 503 -15.57 -19.94 29.29
CA GLN A 503 -15.65 -20.23 27.85
C GLN A 503 -14.29 -20.29 27.15
N ASN A 504 -13.25 -19.67 27.72
CA ASN A 504 -11.86 -19.76 27.27
C ASN A 504 -11.00 -20.42 28.37
N PRO A 505 -11.07 -21.75 28.58
CA PRO A 505 -10.13 -22.42 29.45
C PRO A 505 -8.76 -22.39 28.75
N VAL A 506 -7.92 -21.42 29.13
CA VAL A 506 -6.49 -21.50 28.86
C VAL A 506 -6.02 -22.80 29.50
N SER A 507 -5.82 -23.83 28.69
CA SER A 507 -5.16 -25.05 29.15
C SER A 507 -3.75 -24.68 29.62
N PRO A 508 -3.31 -25.22 30.78
CA PRO A 508 -2.02 -24.88 31.37
C PRO A 508 -0.83 -25.20 30.47
#